data_AF-A0A4U0XT28-F1
#
_entry.id   AF-A0A4U0XT28-F1
#
_cell.length_a   1.000
_cell.length_b   1.000
_cell.length_c   1.000
_cell.angle_alpha   90.00
_cell.angle_beta   90.00
_cell.angle_gamma   90.00
#
_symmetry.space_group_name_H-M   'P 1'
#
loop_
_entity.id
_entity.type
_entity.pdbx_description
1 polymer ?
#
loop_
_entity_poly.entity_id
_entity_poly.type
_entity_poly.pdbx_seq_one_letter_code
_entity_poly.pdbx_strand_id
1 'polypeptide(L)'
;GGAHDSHTLILQYPNALMVTVKAAIVSPETEQLHFWVRGTTGSFKKFGVDVQEDQLKAGLRPGDEGFGVEPESLHGSLTTVDGEGKMERRVYETIGPPKTYLEFYRVFAKALRGEGEVPVRAEEARDCLRVIEAAFLSSREGRTVEL
;
A
#
# COMPACT_ATOMS: atom_id res chain seq x y z
N GLY A 1 -5.71 11.76 -27.38
CA GLY A 1 -5.99 11.73 -25.94
C GLY A 1 -4.67 11.76 -25.22
N GLY A 2 -4.55 12.53 -24.14
CA GLY A 2 -3.36 12.49 -23.28
C GLY A 2 -3.26 11.18 -22.50
N ALA A 3 -2.15 10.97 -21.79
CA ALA A 3 -2.03 9.86 -20.86
C ALA A 3 -3.09 9.97 -19.74
N HIS A 4 -3.54 8.83 -19.20
CA HIS A 4 -4.45 8.81 -18.06
C HIS A 4 -3.76 9.39 -16.81
N ASP A 5 -4.41 10.32 -16.13
CA ASP A 5 -3.89 11.07 -14.97
C ASP A 5 -4.69 10.80 -13.67
N SER A 6 -5.76 10.00 -13.76
CA SER A 6 -6.60 9.59 -12.64
C SER A 6 -7.24 8.23 -12.90
N HIS A 7 -7.34 7.40 -11.86
CA HIS A 7 -8.00 6.11 -11.93
C HIS A 7 -8.67 5.74 -10.60
N THR A 8 -9.77 5.00 -10.71
CA THR A 8 -10.45 4.34 -9.58
C THR A 8 -10.76 2.92 -10.00
N LEU A 9 -10.17 1.94 -9.32
CA LEU A 9 -10.46 0.52 -9.50
C LEU A 9 -11.26 0.03 -8.29
N ILE A 10 -12.30 -0.75 -8.53
CA ILE A 10 -13.07 -1.46 -7.50
C ILE A 10 -12.85 -2.96 -7.75
N LEU A 11 -12.11 -3.59 -6.84
CA LEU A 11 -11.85 -5.03 -6.86
C LEU A 11 -12.81 -5.70 -5.88
N GLN A 12 -13.62 -6.62 -6.39
CA GLN A 12 -14.65 -7.34 -5.63
C GLN A 12 -14.17 -8.76 -5.36
N TYR A 13 -14.25 -9.19 -4.10
CA TYR A 13 -13.86 -10.53 -3.69
C TYR A 13 -15.06 -11.32 -3.14
N PRO A 14 -15.06 -12.68 -3.24
CA PRO A 14 -16.22 -13.51 -2.86
C PRO A 14 -16.68 -13.37 -1.39
N ASN A 15 -15.79 -12.98 -0.49
CA ASN A 15 -16.05 -12.83 0.95
C ASN A 15 -16.60 -11.43 1.32
N ALA A 16 -17.21 -10.73 0.38
CA ALA A 16 -17.68 -9.35 0.51
C ALA A 16 -16.56 -8.32 0.80
N LEU A 17 -15.28 -8.70 0.70
CA LEU A 17 -14.19 -7.74 0.70
C LEU A 17 -14.26 -6.92 -0.59
N MET A 18 -14.21 -5.61 -0.41
CA MET A 18 -14.11 -4.65 -1.51
C MET A 18 -12.84 -3.84 -1.33
N VAL A 19 -11.99 -3.84 -2.35
CA VAL A 19 -10.75 -3.04 -2.36
C VAL A 19 -10.93 -1.93 -3.39
N THR A 20 -10.75 -0.68 -2.96
CA THR A 20 -10.75 0.47 -3.86
C THR A 20 -9.33 1.00 -3.99
N VAL A 21 -8.80 1.01 -5.21
CA VAL A 21 -7.49 1.60 -5.53
C VAL A 21 -7.72 2.91 -6.27
N LYS A 22 -7.13 3.99 -5.78
CA LYS A 22 -7.25 5.33 -6.36
C LYS A 22 -5.88 5.98 -6.48
N ALA A 23 -5.62 6.59 -7.62
CA ALA A 23 -4.58 7.60 -7.75
C ALA A 23 -5.05 8.69 -8.70
N ALA A 24 -4.59 9.91 -8.44
CA ALA A 24 -4.85 11.08 -9.27
C ALA A 24 -3.67 12.04 -9.15
N ILE A 25 -3.30 12.69 -10.26
CA ILE A 25 -2.19 13.66 -10.28
C ILE A 25 -2.59 14.99 -9.62
N VAL A 26 -3.88 15.34 -9.64
CA VAL A 26 -4.39 16.62 -9.10
C VAL A 26 -5.15 16.37 -7.81
N SER A 27 -4.55 16.76 -6.68
CA SER A 27 -5.16 16.73 -5.35
C SER A 27 -4.64 17.93 -4.53
N PRO A 28 -5.50 18.85 -4.08
CA PRO A 28 -5.09 19.95 -3.19
C PRO A 28 -5.00 19.51 -1.72
N GLU A 29 -5.14 18.21 -1.44
CA GLU A 29 -5.16 17.67 -0.09
C GLU A 29 -3.78 17.80 0.58
N THR A 30 -3.77 18.33 1.81
CA THR A 30 -2.53 18.48 2.57
C THR A 30 -2.13 17.19 3.28
N GLU A 31 -3.09 16.30 3.56
CA GLU A 31 -2.87 14.96 4.12
C GLU A 31 -3.51 13.89 3.24
N GLN A 32 -2.72 13.32 2.31
CA GLN A 32 -3.24 12.32 1.38
C GLN A 32 -3.50 10.98 2.10
N LEU A 33 -4.74 10.49 2.04
CA LEU A 33 -5.09 9.15 2.54
C LEU A 33 -4.35 8.07 1.75
N HIS A 34 -3.61 7.20 2.45
CA HIS A 34 -2.85 6.12 1.85
C HIS A 34 -3.50 4.75 2.09
N PHE A 35 -3.96 4.50 3.32
CA PHE A 35 -4.73 3.31 3.65
C PHE A 35 -5.97 3.64 4.45
N TRP A 36 -7.08 3.01 4.08
CA TRP A 36 -8.28 2.93 4.90
C TRP A 36 -8.84 1.51 4.88
N VAL A 37 -8.61 0.79 5.97
CA VAL A 37 -9.07 -0.60 6.14
C VAL A 37 -10.24 -0.58 7.11
N ARG A 38 -11.34 -1.27 6.77
CA ARG A 38 -12.55 -1.32 7.59
C ARG A 38 -12.96 -2.76 7.79
N GLY A 39 -13.20 -3.13 9.03
CA GLY A 39 -13.78 -4.40 9.41
C GLY A 39 -15.00 -4.20 10.31
N THR A 40 -15.51 -5.31 10.84
CA THR A 40 -16.68 -5.32 11.73
C THR A 40 -16.39 -4.75 13.11
N THR A 41 -15.15 -4.87 13.61
CA THR A 41 -14.75 -4.46 14.97
C THR A 41 -13.85 -3.22 15.00
N GLY A 42 -13.52 -2.66 13.83
CA GLY A 42 -12.67 -1.48 13.78
C GLY A 42 -12.29 -1.01 12.39
N SER A 43 -11.53 0.07 12.36
CA SER A 43 -10.99 0.65 11.13
C SER A 43 -9.61 1.23 11.37
N PHE A 44 -8.73 1.03 10.39
CA PHE A 44 -7.37 1.58 10.37
C PHE A 44 -7.27 2.65 9.29
N LYS A 45 -6.66 3.79 9.62
CA LYS A 45 -6.36 4.88 8.69
C LYS A 45 -4.89 5.25 8.77
N LYS A 46 -4.24 5.41 7.62
CA LYS A 46 -2.88 5.94 7.50
C LYS A 46 -2.82 6.96 6.36
N PHE A 47 -2.10 8.06 6.60
CA PHE A 47 -1.89 9.14 5.65
C PHE A 47 -0.41 9.20 5.23
N GLY A 48 -0.15 9.89 4.13
CA GLY A 48 1.20 10.07 3.57
C GLY A 48 1.76 8.82 2.90
N VAL A 49 2.99 8.91 2.40
CA VAL A 49 3.70 7.83 1.69
C VAL A 49 4.97 7.43 2.45
N ASP A 50 5.54 6.29 2.08
CA ASP A 50 6.82 5.83 2.61
C ASP A 50 7.92 6.90 2.44
N VAL A 51 8.68 7.16 3.50
CA VAL A 51 9.68 8.25 3.57
C VAL A 51 11.03 7.91 2.93
N GLN A 52 11.29 6.64 2.62
CA GLN A 52 12.61 6.17 2.20
C GLN A 52 13.06 6.80 0.89
N GLU A 53 12.15 7.02 -0.07
CA GLU A 53 12.50 7.64 -1.34
C GLU A 53 13.00 9.08 -1.14
N ASP A 54 12.30 9.87 -0.32
CA ASP A 54 12.68 11.25 -0.04
C ASP A 54 13.94 11.33 0.83
N GLN A 55 14.10 10.40 1.78
CA GLN A 55 15.34 10.26 2.55
C GLN A 55 16.54 9.93 1.65
N LEU A 56 16.38 9.03 0.67
CA LEU A 56 17.43 8.71 -0.32
C LEU A 56 17.80 9.94 -1.15
N LYS A 57 16.80 10.71 -1.61
CA LYS A 57 17.00 11.99 -2.33
C LYS A 57 17.74 13.01 -1.47
N ALA A 58 17.43 13.07 -0.17
CA ALA A 58 18.09 13.94 0.80
C ALA A 58 19.51 13.48 1.20
N GLY A 59 19.96 12.31 0.71
CA GLY A 59 21.31 11.81 0.91
C GLY A 59 21.47 10.75 1.99
N LEU A 60 20.40 10.44 2.75
CA LEU A 60 20.40 9.34 3.72
C LEU A 60 20.55 8.00 2.99
N ARG A 61 21.09 6.99 3.66
CA ARG A 61 21.38 5.68 3.09
C ARG A 61 20.81 4.55 3.94
N PRO A 62 20.51 3.38 3.35
CA PRO A 62 20.18 2.19 4.11
C PRO A 62 21.31 1.83 5.09
N GLY A 63 20.98 1.81 6.38
CA GLY A 63 21.94 1.56 7.47
C GLY A 63 22.27 2.80 8.30
N ASP A 64 21.99 4.00 7.79
CA ASP A 64 22.09 5.24 8.57
C ASP A 64 21.01 5.27 9.66
N GLU A 65 21.33 5.91 10.78
CA GLU A 65 20.35 6.16 11.85
C GLU A 65 19.16 6.97 11.31
N GLY A 66 17.94 6.52 11.61
CA GLY A 66 16.70 7.17 11.16
C GLY A 66 16.25 6.82 9.75
N PHE A 67 17.02 6.04 8.97
CA PHE A 67 16.57 5.61 7.64
C PHE A 67 15.36 4.67 7.71
N GLY A 68 14.31 5.00 6.96
CA GLY A 68 13.02 4.31 6.97
C GLY A 68 12.16 4.57 8.20
N VAL A 69 12.63 5.36 9.17
CA VAL A 69 11.83 5.74 10.34
C VAL A 69 10.88 6.87 9.96
N GLU A 70 9.58 6.62 10.11
CA GLU A 70 8.55 7.61 9.86
C GLU A 70 8.38 8.55 11.06
N PRO A 71 8.07 9.85 10.85
CA PRO A 71 7.68 10.75 11.93
C PRO A 71 6.28 10.40 12.47
N GLU A 72 5.98 10.86 13.69
CA GLU A 72 4.68 10.61 14.36
C GLU A 72 3.48 11.09 13.53
N SER A 73 3.64 12.15 12.72
CA SER A 73 2.59 12.64 11.82
C SER A 73 2.14 11.63 10.76
N LEU A 74 2.96 10.61 10.45
CA LEU A 74 2.63 9.55 9.50
C LEU A 74 2.17 8.24 10.18
N HIS A 75 2.09 8.22 11.51
CA HIS A 75 1.61 7.07 12.25
C HIS A 75 0.15 6.74 11.91
N GLY A 76 -0.15 5.44 11.88
CA GLY A 76 -1.50 4.97 11.62
C GLY A 76 -2.40 5.18 12.82
N SER A 77 -3.69 5.40 12.59
CA SER A 77 -4.71 5.40 13.65
C SER A 77 -5.65 4.22 13.50
N LEU A 78 -5.90 3.53 14.61
CA LEU A 78 -6.83 2.41 14.69
C LEU A 78 -7.97 2.83 15.62
N THR A 79 -9.18 2.78 15.07
CA THR A 79 -10.42 2.93 15.84
C THR A 79 -11.05 1.57 16.01
N THR A 80 -11.29 1.14 17.24
CA THR A 80 -11.98 -0.11 17.57
C THR A 80 -13.30 0.15 18.26
N VAL A 81 -14.23 -0.79 18.16
CA VAL A 81 -15.46 -0.84 18.96
C VAL A 81 -15.37 -2.04 19.90
N ASP A 82 -15.59 -1.81 21.19
CA ASP A 82 -15.64 -2.90 22.18
C ASP A 82 -17.00 -3.62 22.20
N GLY A 83 -17.12 -4.65 23.04
CA GLY A 83 -18.36 -5.43 23.17
C GLY A 83 -19.56 -4.64 23.70
N GLU A 84 -19.34 -3.46 24.28
CA GLU A 84 -20.37 -2.55 24.80
C GLU A 84 -20.72 -1.43 23.81
N GLY A 85 -20.10 -1.44 22.62
CA GLY A 85 -20.34 -0.45 21.57
C GLY A 85 -19.55 0.85 21.75
N LYS A 86 -18.64 0.92 22.73
CA LYS A 86 -17.80 2.10 22.93
C LYS A 86 -16.68 2.11 21.90
N MET A 87 -16.50 3.27 21.27
CA MET A 87 -15.43 3.49 20.30
C MET A 87 -14.18 4.05 20.99
N GLU A 88 -13.02 3.51 20.63
CA GLU A 88 -11.73 4.02 21.07
C GLU A 88 -10.81 4.20 19.86
N ARG A 89 -10.20 5.39 19.74
CA ARG A 89 -9.20 5.68 18.72
C ARG A 89 -7.83 5.81 19.37
N ARG A 90 -6.84 5.10 18.83
CA ARG A 90 -5.43 5.20 19.22
C ARG A 90 -4.54 5.38 18.00
N VAL A 91 -3.45 6.12 18.17
CA VAL A 91 -2.37 6.25 17.18
C VAL A 91 -1.31 5.21 17.51
N TYR A 92 -0.80 4.53 16.50
CA TYR A 92 0.20 3.49 16.62
C TYR A 92 1.41 3.83 15.76
N GLU A 93 2.58 3.72 16.37
CA GLU A 93 3.85 3.84 15.65
C GLU A 93 3.95 2.79 14.56
N THR A 94 4.60 3.14 13.46
CA THR A 94 4.89 2.19 12.40
C THR A 94 5.86 1.14 12.94
N ILE A 95 5.57 -0.14 12.65
CA ILE A 95 6.29 -1.28 13.24
C ILE A 95 7.80 -1.14 13.02
N GLY A 96 8.54 -1.09 14.13
CA GLY A 96 10.00 -1.06 14.14
C GLY A 96 10.64 -2.45 14.28
N PRO A 97 11.92 -2.61 13.87
CA PRO A 97 12.69 -1.66 13.07
C PRO A 97 12.12 -1.54 11.63
N PRO A 98 12.33 -0.40 10.94
CA PRO A 98 11.74 -0.20 9.63
C PRO A 98 12.25 -1.25 8.63
N LYS A 99 11.31 -1.90 7.94
CA LYS A 99 11.64 -2.77 6.81
C LYS A 99 11.94 -1.89 5.61
N THR A 100 13.20 -1.84 5.23
CA THR A 100 13.66 -0.97 4.15
C THR A 100 13.69 -1.69 2.81
N TYR A 101 13.81 -0.93 1.72
CA TYR A 101 13.98 -1.49 0.37
C TYR A 101 15.20 -2.42 0.24
N LEU A 102 16.15 -2.35 1.18
CA LEU A 102 17.29 -3.27 1.24
C LEU A 102 16.86 -4.74 1.42
N GLU A 103 15.72 -4.99 2.08
CA GLU A 103 15.26 -6.36 2.33
C GLU A 103 14.94 -7.11 1.04
N PHE A 104 14.40 -6.41 0.02
CA PHE A 104 14.17 -6.99 -1.31
C PHE A 104 15.47 -7.58 -1.88
N TYR A 105 16.56 -6.81 -1.86
CA TYR A 105 17.86 -7.25 -2.38
C TYR A 105 18.49 -8.36 -1.54
N ARG A 106 18.29 -8.33 -0.21
CA ARG A 106 18.76 -9.41 0.68
C ARG A 106 18.10 -10.74 0.36
N VAL A 107 16.77 -10.74 0.20
CA VAL A 107 16.00 -11.94 -0.18
C VAL A 107 16.39 -12.38 -1.59
N PHE A 108 16.51 -11.46 -2.53
CA PHE A 108 16.94 -11.79 -3.90
C PHE A 108 18.33 -12.41 -3.95
N ALA A 109 19.29 -11.88 -3.20
CA ALA A 109 20.64 -12.43 -3.13
C ALA A 109 20.66 -13.85 -2.54
N LYS A 110 19.80 -14.16 -1.57
CA LYS A 110 19.61 -15.53 -1.05
C LYS A 110 19.04 -16.45 -2.13
N ALA A 111 17.99 -16.02 -2.83
CA ALA A 111 17.39 -16.80 -3.90
C ALA A 111 18.40 -17.14 -5.02
N LEU A 112 19.29 -16.19 -5.39
CA LEU A 112 20.37 -16.43 -6.36
C LEU A 112 21.38 -17.51 -5.92
N ARG A 113 21.53 -17.75 -4.61
CA ARG A 113 22.35 -18.83 -4.05
C ARG A 113 21.58 -20.14 -3.88
N GLY A 114 20.31 -20.19 -4.29
CA GLY A 114 19.42 -21.34 -4.05
C GLY A 114 18.87 -21.40 -2.63
N GLU A 115 18.99 -20.33 -1.86
CA GLU A 115 18.52 -20.24 -0.48
C GLU A 115 17.12 -19.59 -0.43
N GLY A 116 16.07 -20.38 -0.67
CA GLY A 116 14.68 -19.91 -0.61
C GLY A 116 14.16 -19.35 -1.94
N GLU A 117 13.01 -18.67 -1.88
CA GLU A 117 12.32 -18.15 -3.06
C GLU A 117 12.73 -16.70 -3.39
N VAL A 118 12.51 -16.29 -4.64
CA VAL A 118 12.64 -14.89 -5.06
C VAL A 118 11.63 -14.01 -4.29
N PRO A 119 11.97 -12.73 -3.99
CA PRO A 119 11.10 -11.85 -3.21
C PRO A 119 9.78 -11.48 -3.92
N VAL A 120 9.78 -11.56 -5.26
CA VAL A 120 8.59 -11.40 -6.10
C VAL A 120 8.70 -12.42 -7.22
N ARG A 121 7.70 -13.31 -7.31
CA ARG A 121 7.64 -14.35 -8.34
C ARG A 121 7.14 -13.78 -9.66
N ALA A 122 7.56 -14.40 -10.76
CA ALA A 122 7.10 -13.99 -12.10
C ALA A 122 5.57 -14.10 -12.24
N GLU A 123 4.95 -15.09 -11.58
CA GLU A 123 3.49 -15.24 -11.59
C GLU A 123 2.77 -14.07 -10.91
N GLU A 124 3.32 -13.53 -9.81
CA GLU A 124 2.74 -12.39 -9.10
C GLU A 124 2.77 -11.12 -9.97
N ALA A 125 3.89 -10.90 -10.67
CA ALA A 125 4.01 -9.80 -11.63
C ALA A 125 3.02 -9.96 -12.79
N ARG A 126 2.88 -11.17 -13.34
CA ARG A 126 1.88 -11.49 -14.38
C ARG A 126 0.46 -11.21 -13.88
N ASP A 127 0.12 -11.63 -12.67
CA ASP A 127 -1.24 -11.47 -12.14
C ASP A 127 -1.56 -10.00 -11.86
N CYS A 128 -0.57 -9.19 -11.44
CA CYS A 128 -0.70 -7.74 -11.38
C CYS A 128 -1.02 -7.13 -12.77
N LEU A 129 -0.31 -7.56 -13.82
CA LEU A 129 -0.58 -7.12 -15.19
C LEU A 129 -2.00 -7.49 -15.65
N ARG A 130 -2.49 -8.69 -15.31
CA ARG A 130 -3.87 -9.10 -15.64
C ARG A 130 -4.91 -8.17 -15.02
N VAL A 131 -4.70 -7.71 -13.79
CA VAL A 131 -5.60 -6.73 -13.14
C VAL A 131 -5.56 -5.39 -13.86
N ILE A 132 -4.39 -4.92 -14.28
CA ILE A 132 -4.23 -3.67 -15.04
C ILE A 132 -4.96 -3.77 -16.39
N GLU A 133 -4.77 -4.87 -17.12
CA GLU A 133 -5.45 -5.11 -18.40
C GLU A 133 -6.97 -5.18 -18.24
N ALA A 134 -7.46 -5.84 -17.20
CA ALA A 134 -8.88 -5.89 -16.87
C ALA A 134 -9.46 -4.51 -16.52
N ALA A 135 -8.70 -3.66 -15.83
CA ALA A 135 -9.11 -2.29 -15.53
C ALA A 135 -9.25 -1.45 -16.81
N PHE A 136 -8.31 -1.57 -17.77
CA PHE A 136 -8.44 -0.92 -19.08
C PHE A 136 -9.66 -1.43 -19.86
N LEU A 137 -9.87 -2.74 -19.87
CA LEU A 137 -11.01 -3.36 -20.53
C LEU A 137 -12.34 -2.88 -19.93
N SER A 138 -12.43 -2.89 -18.60
CA SER A 138 -13.57 -2.41 -17.84
C SER A 138 -13.89 -0.94 -18.13
N SER A 139 -12.88 -0.08 -18.14
CA SER A 139 -13.05 1.34 -18.46
C SER A 139 -13.51 1.58 -19.90
N ARG A 140 -12.99 0.81 -20.86
CA ARG A 140 -13.37 0.93 -22.28
C ARG A 140 -14.79 0.44 -22.55
N GLU A 141 -15.21 -0.64 -21.90
CA GLU A 141 -16.49 -1.30 -22.16
C GLU A 141 -17.61 -0.88 -21.19
N GLY A 142 -17.29 -0.15 -20.11
CA GLY A 142 -18.26 0.32 -19.14
C GLY A 142 -18.92 -0.81 -18.33
N ARG A 143 -18.20 -1.90 -18.09
CA ARG A 143 -18.71 -3.09 -17.36
C ARG A 143 -17.69 -3.70 -16.42
N THR A 144 -18.16 -4.53 -15.50
CA THR A 144 -17.30 -5.41 -14.69
C THR A 144 -16.62 -6.47 -15.57
N VAL A 145 -15.37 -6.78 -15.26
CA VAL A 145 -14.56 -7.82 -15.89
C VAL A 145 -14.23 -8.86 -14.82
N GLU A 146 -14.64 -10.10 -15.05
CA GLU A 146 -14.33 -11.26 -14.20
C GLU A 146 -12.93 -11.79 -14.52
N LEU A 147 -12.19 -12.24 -13.50
CA LEU A 147 -10.80 -12.71 -13.59
C LEU A 147 -10.59 -14.17 -13.15
#